data_AF-A0AA42Z2V4-F1
#
_entry.id   AF-A0AA42Z2V4-F1
#
_cell.length_a   1.000
_cell.length_b   1.000
_cell.length_c   1.000
_cell.angle_alpha   90.00
_cell.angle_beta   90.00
_cell.angle_gamma   90.00
#
_symmetry.space_group_name_H-M   'P 1'
#
loop_
_entity.id
_entity.type
_entity.pdbx_description
1 polymer ?
#
loop_
_entity_poly.entity_id
_entity_poly.type
_entity_poly.pdbx_seq_one_letter_code
_entity_poly.pdbx_strand_id
1 'polypeptide(L)' 'MKSVGKIRNTTDHLLGSISVKIYLSNGVELHPTKPRGLPAGGWMEVRIQTGKDGFERWSAHAEVGN' A
#
# COMPACT_ATOMS: atom_id res chain seq x y z
N MET A 1 12.64 -4.67 10.24
CA MET A 1 11.43 -5.46 10.61
C MET A 1 10.59 -5.63 9.35
N LYS A 2 9.88 -6.75 9.14
CA LYS A 2 8.98 -6.90 7.98
C LYS A 2 7.54 -6.72 8.45
N SER A 3 6.84 -5.71 7.95
CA SER A 3 5.41 -5.52 8.20
C SER A 3 4.62 -5.77 6.93
N VAL A 4 3.49 -6.47 7.04
CA VAL A 4 2.61 -6.79 5.91
C VAL A 4 1.25 -6.16 6.17
N GLY A 5 0.85 -5.24 5.28
CA GLY A 5 -0.50 -4.67 5.24
C GLY A 5 -1.35 -5.35 4.16
N LYS A 6 -2.67 -5.25 4.28
CA LYS A 6 -3.63 -5.71 3.26
C LYS A 6 -4.54 -4.56 2.85
N ILE A 7 -4.79 -4.47 1.55
CA ILE A 7 -5.76 -3.54 0.98
C ILE A 7 -6.82 -4.38 0.28
N ARG A 8 -8.07 -3.96 0.44
CA ARG A 8 -9.23 -4.63 -0.14
C ARG A 8 -9.99 -3.63 -1.01
N ASN A 9 -10.36 -4.05 -2.21
CA ASN A 9 -11.36 -3.34 -2.99
C ASN A 9 -12.74 -3.62 -2.39
N THR A 10 -13.37 -2.60 -1.81
CA THR A 10 -14.71 -2.69 -1.23
C THR A 10 -15.82 -2.24 -2.18
N THR A 11 -15.48 -1.90 -3.44
CA THR A 11 -16.46 -1.60 -4.47
C THR A 11 -17.00 -2.89 -5.11
N ASP A 12 -18.01 -2.73 -5.95
CA ASP A 12 -18.67 -3.77 -6.73
C ASP A 12 -18.08 -3.92 -8.15
N HIS A 13 -17.03 -3.18 -8.49
CA HIS A 13 -16.40 -3.18 -9.82
C HIS A 13 -14.87 -3.29 -9.74
N LEU A 14 -14.25 -3.60 -10.89
CA LEU A 14 -12.81 -3.64 -11.03
C LEU A 14 -12.22 -2.23 -10.87
N LEU A 15 -11.24 -2.08 -9.98
CA LEU A 15 -10.38 -0.90 -9.95
C LEU A 15 -9.17 -1.18 -10.82
N GLY A 16 -9.04 -0.49 -11.96
CA GLY A 16 -8.06 -0.82 -13.01
C GLY A 16 -6.60 -0.54 -12.64
N SER A 17 -6.36 0.44 -11.78
CA SER A 17 -5.02 0.87 -11.39
C SER A 17 -5.01 1.30 -9.92
N ILE A 18 -4.56 0.42 -9.03
CA ILE A 18 -4.37 0.73 -7.60
C ILE A 18 -2.89 0.79 -7.29
N SER A 19 -2.46 1.90 -6.69
CA SER A 19 -1.13 2.05 -6.12
C SER A 19 -1.22 2.53 -4.67
N VAL A 20 -0.18 2.26 -3.89
CA VAL A 20 -0.18 2.50 -2.45
C VAL A 20 1.13 3.16 -2.07
N LYS A 21 1.02 4.36 -1.54
CA LYS A 21 2.15 5.11 -0.99
C LYS A 21 2.21 4.94 0.53
N ILE A 22 3.40 4.78 1.08
CA ILE A 22 3.60 4.56 2.52
C ILE A 22 4.55 5.60 3.08
N TYR A 23 4.13 6.25 4.17
CA TYR A 23 4.94 7.17 4.94
C TYR A 23 5.30 6.56 6.29
N LEU A 24 6.59 6.51 6.61
CA LEU A 24 7.09 6.02 7.88
C LEU A 24 7.33 7.19 8.85
N SER A 25 7.13 6.96 10.15
CA SER A 25 7.29 8.01 11.18
C SER A 25 8.71 8.53 11.33
N ASN A 26 9.71 7.84 10.76
CA ASN A 26 11.10 8.27 10.70
C ASN A 26 11.39 9.22 9.52
N GLY A 27 10.36 9.69 8.81
CA GLY A 27 10.48 10.62 7.69
C GLY A 27 10.78 9.96 6.35
N VAL A 28 10.93 8.63 6.30
CA VAL A 28 11.12 7.89 5.05
C VAL A 28 9.78 7.72 4.33
N GLU A 29 9.70 8.20 3.09
CA GLU A 29 8.65 7.84 2.15
C GLU A 29 9.09 6.62 1.34
N LEU A 30 8.30 5.55 1.37
CA LEU A 30 8.50 4.43 0.47
C LEU A 30 7.81 4.74 -0.86
N HIS A 31 8.50 4.48 -1.96
CA HIS A 31 7.92 4.61 -3.30
C HIS A 31 6.58 3.87 -3.39
N PRO A 32 5.61 4.40 -4.16
CA PRO A 32 4.34 3.73 -4.36
C PRO A 32 4.53 2.30 -4.85
N THR A 33 3.67 1.38 -4.39
CA THR A 33 3.62 0.05 -4.97
C THR A 33 3.36 0.14 -6.47
N LYS A 34 3.90 -0.80 -7.25
CA LYS A 34 3.57 -0.89 -8.68
C LYS A 34 2.05 -0.91 -8.87
N PRO A 35 1.49 -0.04 -9.72
CA PRO A 35 0.05 -0.02 -9.98
C PRO A 35 -0.44 -1.38 -10.45
N ARG A 36 -1.59 -1.83 -9.93
CA ARG A 36 -2.20 -3.10 -10.33
C ARG A 36 -3.71 -3.01 -10.28
N GLY A 37 -4.38 -3.68 -11.21
CA GLY A 37 -5.82 -3.87 -11.15
C GLY A 37 -6.25 -4.76 -9.98
N LEU A 38 -7.33 -4.38 -9.30
CA LEU A 38 -7.88 -5.10 -8.16
C LEU A 38 -9.38 -5.38 -8.36
N PRO A 39 -9.80 -6.64 -8.56
CA PRO A 39 -11.21 -6.97 -8.78
C PRO A 39 -12.07 -6.64 -7.56
N ALA A 40 -13.38 -6.51 -7.76
CA ALA A 40 -14.35 -6.29 -6.69
C ALA A 40 -14.18 -7.33 -5.57
N GLY A 41 -14.14 -6.88 -4.31
CA GLY A 41 -13.90 -7.73 -3.15
C GLY A 41 -12.47 -8.29 -3.02
N GLY A 42 -11.62 -8.11 -4.04
CA GLY A 42 -10.25 -8.60 -4.10
C GLY A 42 -9.32 -7.88 -3.13
N TRP A 43 -8.17 -8.51 -2.87
CA TRP A 43 -7.15 -8.01 -1.95
C TRP A 43 -5.75 -7.99 -2.55
N MET A 44 -4.91 -7.09 -2.05
CA MET A 44 -3.47 -7.10 -2.32
C MET A 44 -2.68 -6.94 -1.02
N GLU A 45 -1.54 -7.63 -0.96
CA GLU A 45 -0.58 -7.45 0.12
C GLU A 45 0.37 -6.31 -0.20
N VAL A 46 0.64 -5.49 0.81
CA VAL A 46 1.67 -4.46 0.75
C VAL A 46 2.75 -4.82 1.76
N ARG A 47 3.96 -5.09 1.25
CA ARG A 47 5.09 -5.49 2.09
C ARG A 47 5.99 -4.29 2.32
N ILE A 48 6.13 -3.93 3.59
CA ILE A 48 7.01 -2.86 4.04
C ILE A 48 8.34 -3.52 4.42
N GLN A 49 9.37 -3.26 3.62
CA GLN A 49 10.75 -3.60 3.97
C GLN A 49 11.43 -2.33 4.49
N THR A 50 11.62 -2.25 5.80
CA THR A 50 12.42 -1.16 6.39
C THR A 50 13.84 -1.62 6.65
N GLY A 51 14.78 -0.69 6.47
CA GLY A 51 16.20 -0.89 6.78
C GLY A 51 16.47 -1.05 8.29
N LYS A 52 17.71 -0.81 8.70
CA LYS A 52 18.13 -0.95 10.11
C LYS A 52 17.50 0.10 11.03
N ASP A 53 17.07 1.23 10.47
CA ASP A 53 16.41 2.29 11.21
C ASP A 53 14.95 1.92 11.43
N GLY A 54 14.59 1.65 12.69
CA GLY A 54 13.22 1.34 13.08
C GLY A 54 12.24 2.49 12.80
N PHE A 55 10.96 2.19 12.88
CA PHE A 55 9.87 3.17 12.86
C PHE A 55 8.81 2.73 13.87
N GLU A 56 8.08 3.68 14.44
CA GLU A 56 7.03 3.41 15.43
C GLU A 56 5.65 3.42 14.80
N ARG A 57 5.45 4.26 13.78
CA ARG A 57 4.16 4.46 13.10
C ARG A 57 4.33 4.53 11.59
N TRP A 58 3.27 4.22 10.88
CA TRP A 58 3.19 4.32 9.43
C TRP A 58 1.79 4.78 9.02
N SER A 59 1.68 5.42 7.86
CA SER A 59 0.42 5.71 7.20
C SER A 59 0.48 5.25 5.75
N ALA A 60 -0.67 4.85 5.21
CA ALA A 60 -0.81 4.44 3.81
C ALA A 60 -1.83 5.33 3.11
N HIS A 61 -1.53 5.68 1.87
CA HIS A 61 -2.42 6.39 0.97
C HIS A 61 -2.62 5.54 -0.29
N ALA A 62 -3.86 5.15 -0.57
CA ALA A 62 -4.22 4.41 -1.76
C ALA A 62 -4.68 5.38 -2.85
N GLU A 63 -4.12 5.24 -4.04
CA GLU A 63 -4.51 6.00 -5.22
C GLU A 63 -5.16 5.06 -6.22
N VAL A 64 -6.31 5.48 -6.75
CA VAL A 64 -6.99 4.84 -7.86
C VAL A 64 -6.72 5.67 -9.12
N GLY A 65 -5.98 5.10 -10.06
CA GLY A 65 -5.75 5.70 -11.38
C GLY A 65 -7.02 5.63 -12.23
N ASN A 66 -7.20 6.66 -13.07
CA ASN A 66 -8.27 6.76 -14.05
C ASN A 66 -7.93 5.97 -15.33
#